data_AF-A0A4U8UNM3-F1
#
_entry.id   AF-A0A4U8UNM3-F1
#
_cell.length_a   1.000
_cell.length_b   1.000
_cell.length_c   1.000
_cell.angle_alpha   90.00
_cell.angle_beta   90.00
_cell.angle_gamma   90.00
#
_symmetry.space_group_name_H-M   'P 1'
#
loop_
_entity.id
_entity.type
_entity.pdbx_description
1 polymer ?
#
loop_
_entity_poly.entity_id
_entity_poly.type
_entity_poly.pdbx_seq_one_letter_code
_entity_poly.pdbx_strand_id
1 'polypeptide(L)'
;METSPTELSIVSKLSRKMLAIANNANEGNQKERRGALLHFVDWLHFKPVRVMILSLFFVHICASTYLCTQVNTDFDMENLYLKRSPLTEISRKMQKFVLEESFVVNFALESMPSFEDPAVRERFAMMIHDLENIPLFGMGEKGTTLWTKEYELAISFWGEDDGLWQPEELLKNYKEYGLDRKFITTTYVPLRGSSIAQFLFSG
;
A
#
# COMPACT_ATOMS: atom_id res chain seq x y z
N MET A 1 -63.14 31.68 -37.63
CA MET A 1 -62.19 31.26 -38.68
C MET A 1 -62.38 29.76 -38.83
N GLU A 2 -63.39 29.37 -39.62
CA GLU A 2 -63.82 27.98 -39.78
C GLU A 2 -62.89 27.27 -40.76
N THR A 3 -62.25 26.18 -40.32
CA THR A 3 -61.50 25.31 -41.22
C THR A 3 -62.47 24.40 -41.97
N SER A 4 -62.40 24.44 -43.31
CA SER A 4 -63.27 23.68 -44.21
C SER A 4 -63.16 22.16 -43.97
N PRO A 5 -64.27 21.41 -43.87
CA PRO A 5 -64.28 19.98 -43.54
C PRO A 5 -63.51 19.11 -44.55
N THR A 6 -63.29 19.61 -45.77
CA THR A 6 -62.58 18.90 -46.84
C THR A 6 -61.07 18.88 -46.63
N GLU A 7 -60.47 19.95 -46.10
CA GLU A 7 -59.03 20.08 -45.82
C GLU A 7 -58.60 19.13 -44.68
N LEU A 8 -59.38 19.06 -43.60
CA LEU A 8 -59.18 18.13 -42.48
C LEU A 8 -59.25 16.66 -42.92
N SER A 9 -60.12 16.35 -43.89
CA SER A 9 -60.24 14.99 -44.46
C SER A 9 -58.99 14.60 -45.25
N ILE A 10 -58.44 15.51 -46.06
CA ILE A 10 -57.25 15.26 -46.87
C ILE A 10 -56.01 15.09 -45.99
N VAL A 11 -55.81 15.98 -45.00
CA VAL A 11 -54.67 15.90 -44.07
C VAL A 11 -54.74 14.61 -43.24
N SER A 12 -55.92 14.20 -42.77
CA SER A 12 -56.08 12.94 -42.03
C SER A 12 -55.79 11.70 -42.88
N LYS A 13 -56.11 11.72 -44.19
CA LYS A 13 -55.82 10.63 -45.12
C LYS A 13 -54.33 10.58 -45.45
N LEU A 14 -53.69 11.73 -45.60
CA LEU A 14 -52.25 11.83 -45.85
C LEU A 14 -51.44 11.35 -44.64
N SER A 15 -51.82 11.79 -43.43
CA SER A 15 -51.20 11.35 -42.17
C SER A 15 -51.31 9.83 -41.97
N ARG A 16 -52.49 9.25 -42.24
CA ARG A 16 -52.69 7.79 -42.19
C ARG A 16 -51.84 7.03 -43.20
N LYS A 17 -51.66 7.55 -44.42
CA LYS A 17 -50.77 6.94 -45.42
C LYS A 17 -49.29 7.01 -45.00
N MET A 18 -48.85 8.15 -44.48
CA MET A 18 -47.47 8.30 -43.98
C MET A 18 -47.19 7.36 -42.81
N LEU A 19 -48.13 7.21 -41.88
CA LEU A 19 -48.01 6.30 -40.74
C LEU A 19 -47.99 4.84 -41.17
N ALA A 20 -48.78 4.46 -42.19
CA ALA A 20 -48.74 3.13 -42.77
C ALA A 20 -47.40 2.81 -43.46
N ILE A 21 -46.80 3.78 -44.17
CA ILE A 21 -45.49 3.62 -44.79
C ILE A 21 -44.38 3.47 -43.74
N ALA A 22 -44.42 4.29 -42.69
CA ALA A 22 -43.46 4.22 -41.59
C ALA A 22 -43.54 2.87 -40.84
N ASN A 23 -44.75 2.38 -40.58
CA ASN A 23 -44.95 1.07 -39.94
C ASN A 23 -44.46 -0.08 -40.81
N ASN A 24 -44.75 -0.07 -42.12
CA ASN A 24 -44.25 -1.09 -43.05
C ASN A 24 -42.72 -1.09 -43.18
N ALA A 25 -42.09 0.09 -43.19
CA ALA A 25 -40.63 0.21 -43.22
C ALA A 25 -39.98 -0.33 -41.93
N ASN A 26 -40.59 -0.07 -40.78
CA ASN A 26 -40.13 -0.59 -39.50
C ASN A 26 -40.30 -2.12 -39.40
N GLU A 27 -41.43 -2.66 -39.87
CA GLU A 27 -41.65 -4.11 -39.94
C GLU A 27 -40.67 -4.82 -40.89
N GLY A 28 -40.34 -4.20 -42.03
CA GLY A 28 -39.33 -4.72 -42.96
C GLY A 28 -37.94 -4.82 -42.32
N ASN A 29 -37.50 -3.74 -41.68
CA ASN A 29 -36.20 -3.68 -40.99
C ASN A 29 -36.15 -4.64 -39.79
N GLN A 30 -37.27 -4.81 -39.07
CA GLN A 30 -37.36 -5.76 -37.96
C GLN A 30 -37.34 -7.22 -38.44
N LYS A 31 -37.96 -7.54 -39.57
CA LYS A 31 -37.89 -8.87 -40.20
C LYS A 31 -36.49 -9.17 -40.72
N GLU A 32 -35.82 -8.20 -41.34
CA GLU A 32 -34.45 -8.32 -41.82
C GLU A 32 -33.46 -8.55 -40.65
N ARG A 33 -33.58 -7.77 -39.57
CA ARG A 33 -32.78 -7.98 -38.34
C ARG A 33 -33.04 -9.34 -37.70
N ARG A 34 -34.30 -9.81 -37.69
CA ARG A 34 -34.64 -11.15 -37.19
C ARG A 34 -34.04 -12.25 -38.08
N GLY A 35 -34.04 -12.08 -39.40
CA GLY A 35 -33.40 -13.01 -40.34
C GLY A 35 -31.88 -13.06 -40.16
N ALA A 36 -31.23 -11.90 -40.02
CA ALA A 36 -29.80 -11.82 -39.74
C ALA A 36 -29.43 -12.45 -38.39
N LEU A 37 -30.26 -12.24 -37.35
CA LEU A 37 -30.06 -12.84 -36.04
C LEU A 37 -30.22 -14.36 -36.07
N LEU A 38 -31.24 -14.88 -36.77
CA LEU A 38 -31.45 -16.32 -36.93
C LEU A 38 -30.28 -16.98 -37.67
N HIS A 39 -29.81 -16.37 -38.75
CA HIS A 39 -28.64 -16.86 -39.49
C HIS A 39 -27.36 -16.82 -38.64
N PHE A 40 -27.20 -15.80 -37.80
CA PHE A 40 -26.09 -15.73 -36.84
C PHE A 40 -26.19 -16.81 -35.76
N VAL A 41 -27.39 -17.07 -35.24
CA VAL A 41 -27.64 -18.12 -34.25
C VAL A 41 -27.39 -19.51 -34.83
N ASP A 42 -27.84 -19.77 -36.05
CA ASP A 42 -27.60 -21.04 -36.75
C ASP A 42 -26.09 -21.24 -37.03
N TRP A 43 -25.38 -20.17 -37.39
CA TRP A 43 -23.93 -20.17 -37.55
C TRP A 43 -23.21 -20.44 -36.22
N LEU A 44 -23.67 -19.83 -35.12
CA LEU A 44 -23.10 -20.00 -33.78
C LEU A 44 -23.33 -21.40 -33.21
N HIS A 45 -24.47 -22.03 -33.54
CA HIS A 45 -24.81 -23.39 -33.11
C HIS A 45 -24.05 -24.49 -33.86
N PHE A 46 -23.30 -24.13 -34.90
CA PHE A 46 -22.46 -25.08 -35.63
C PHE A 46 -21.35 -25.63 -34.70
N LYS A 47 -21.30 -26.96 -34.56
CA LYS A 47 -20.40 -27.66 -33.61
C LYS A 47 -18.93 -27.19 -33.64
N PRO A 48 -18.27 -27.01 -34.79
CA PRO A 48 -16.88 -26.54 -34.80
C PRO A 48 -16.73 -25.06 -34.40
N VAL A 49 -17.71 -24.20 -34.72
CA VAL A 49 -17.69 -22.78 -34.32
C VAL A 49 -17.79 -22.66 -32.80
N ARG A 50 -18.64 -23.49 -32.17
CA ARG A 50 -18.75 -23.56 -30.71
C ARG A 50 -17.42 -23.96 -30.04
N VAL A 51 -16.73 -24.97 -30.59
CA VAL A 51 -15.42 -25.40 -30.08
C VAL A 51 -14.37 -24.30 -30.26
N MET A 52 -14.37 -23.62 -31.41
CA MET A 52 -13.45 -22.51 -31.67
C MET A 52 -13.64 -21.36 -30.67
N ILE A 53 -14.89 -20.95 -30.41
CA ILE A 53 -15.19 -19.87 -29.47
C ILE A 53 -14.76 -20.26 -28.05
N LEU A 54 -15.08 -21.48 -27.61
CA LEU A 54 -14.64 -21.99 -26.30
C LEU A 54 -13.12 -21.98 -26.16
N SER A 55 -12.40 -22.35 -27.23
CA SER A 55 -10.94 -22.33 -27.25
C SER A 55 -10.37 -20.91 -27.12
N LEU A 56 -11.00 -19.92 -27.78
CA LEU A 56 -10.60 -18.53 -27.72
C LEU A 56 -10.81 -17.95 -26.32
N PHE A 57 -11.91 -18.29 -25.67
CA PHE A 57 -12.15 -17.92 -24.27
C PHE A 57 -11.11 -18.55 -23.34
N PHE A 58 -10.76 -19.81 -23.56
CA PHE A 58 -9.75 -20.48 -22.74
C PHE A 58 -8.37 -19.81 -22.89
N VAL A 59 -7.96 -19.51 -24.13
CA VAL A 59 -6.73 -18.76 -24.40
C VAL A 59 -6.77 -17.37 -23.76
N HIS A 60 -7.90 -16.67 -23.83
CA HIS A 60 -8.07 -15.36 -23.22
C HIS A 60 -7.92 -15.43 -21.69
N ILE A 61 -8.56 -16.40 -21.04
CA ILE A 61 -8.43 -16.61 -19.59
C ILE A 61 -6.98 -16.92 -19.23
N CYS A 62 -6.33 -17.86 -19.93
CA CYS A 62 -4.92 -18.18 -19.70
C CYS A 62 -4.01 -16.97 -19.86
N ALA A 63 -4.21 -16.16 -20.91
CA ALA A 63 -3.46 -14.94 -21.14
C ALA A 63 -3.69 -13.93 -20.01
N SER A 64 -4.94 -13.66 -19.63
CA SER A 64 -5.27 -12.75 -18.52
C SER A 64 -4.69 -13.21 -17.19
N THR A 65 -4.75 -14.52 -16.89
CA THR A 65 -4.13 -15.08 -15.68
C THR A 65 -2.61 -14.93 -15.73
N TYR A 66 -1.98 -15.20 -16.88
CA TYR A 66 -0.55 -15.02 -17.05
C TYR A 66 -0.14 -13.55 -16.90
N LEU A 67 -0.88 -12.62 -17.51
CA LEU A 67 -0.63 -11.19 -17.34
C LEU A 67 -0.81 -10.75 -15.89
N CYS A 68 -1.79 -11.31 -15.16
CA CYS A 68 -1.99 -11.05 -13.74
C CYS A 68 -0.75 -11.44 -12.90
N THR A 69 -0.08 -12.54 -13.26
CA THR A 69 1.19 -12.93 -12.58
C THR A 69 2.37 -12.03 -12.91
N GLN A 70 2.31 -11.26 -13.99
CA GLN A 70 3.34 -10.28 -14.38
C GLN A 70 3.02 -8.85 -13.96
N VAL A 71 1.89 -8.62 -13.28
CA VAL A 71 1.61 -7.30 -12.71
C VAL A 71 2.58 -7.09 -11.57
N ASN A 72 3.64 -6.33 -11.85
CA ASN A 72 4.55 -5.88 -10.81
C ASN A 72 3.79 -4.89 -9.91
N THR A 73 3.69 -5.21 -8.63
CA THR A 73 3.04 -4.36 -7.61
C THR A 73 3.98 -3.28 -7.07
N ASP A 74 5.14 -3.11 -7.68
CA ASP A 74 6.05 -2.02 -7.34
C ASP A 74 5.41 -0.69 -7.71
N PHE A 75 5.14 0.11 -6.68
CA PHE A 75 4.50 1.42 -6.83
C PHE A 75 5.52 2.41 -7.37
N ASP A 76 5.57 2.55 -8.69
CA ASP A 76 6.49 3.46 -9.36
C ASP A 76 6.02 4.92 -9.19
N MET A 77 6.58 5.60 -8.19
CA MET A 77 6.27 7.01 -7.87
C MET A 77 6.58 7.94 -9.05
N GLU A 78 7.38 7.50 -10.03
CA GLU A 78 7.67 8.26 -11.25
C GLU A 78 6.42 8.51 -12.10
N ASN A 79 5.42 7.63 -12.03
CA ASN A 79 4.18 7.75 -12.82
C ASN A 79 3.21 8.82 -12.26
N LEU A 80 3.50 9.36 -11.07
CA LEU A 80 2.78 10.50 -10.49
C LEU A 80 3.32 11.86 -10.98
N TYR A 81 4.50 11.87 -11.63
CA TYR A 81 5.09 13.10 -12.14
C TYR A 81 4.90 13.24 -13.65
N LEU A 82 4.78 14.49 -14.11
CA LEU A 82 4.73 14.81 -15.53
C LEU A 82 6.02 14.35 -16.21
N LYS A 83 5.92 13.55 -17.28
CA LYS A 83 7.02 12.92 -18.06
C LYS A 83 8.21 13.81 -18.48
N ARG A 84 8.13 15.13 -18.31
CA ARG A 84 9.17 16.10 -18.69
C ARG A 84 9.52 17.09 -17.56
N SER A 85 9.18 16.77 -16.32
CA SER A 85 9.57 17.62 -15.19
C SER A 85 11.02 17.32 -14.79
N PRO A 86 11.85 18.34 -14.54
CA PRO A 86 13.17 18.14 -13.91
C PRO A 86 13.06 17.49 -12.52
N LEU A 87 11.87 17.56 -11.89
CA LEU A 87 11.58 16.87 -10.63
C LEU A 87 11.57 15.34 -10.77
N THR A 88 11.23 14.79 -11.94
CA THR A 88 11.21 13.34 -12.15
C THR A 88 12.63 12.77 -12.11
N GLU A 89 13.61 13.47 -12.68
CA GLU A 89 15.01 13.02 -12.66
C GLU A 89 15.62 13.13 -11.26
N ILE A 90 15.29 14.19 -10.52
CA ILE A 90 15.72 14.37 -9.13
C ILE A 90 15.06 13.32 -8.23
N SER A 91 13.74 13.10 -8.37
CA SER A 91 13.02 12.06 -7.63
C SER A 91 13.59 10.68 -7.90
N ARG A 92 13.89 10.34 -9.16
CA ARG A 92 14.50 9.05 -9.52
C ARG A 92 15.89 8.87 -8.92
N LYS A 93 16.73 9.91 -8.97
CA LYS A 93 18.05 9.87 -8.33
C LYS A 93 17.90 9.77 -6.82
N MET A 94 17.04 10.58 -6.21
CA MET A 94 16.78 10.55 -4.78
C MET A 94 16.21 9.20 -4.34
N GLN A 95 15.27 8.60 -5.06
CA GLN A 95 14.75 7.28 -4.75
C GLN A 95 15.81 6.21 -4.92
N LYS A 96 16.57 6.24 -6.02
CA LYS A 96 17.66 5.28 -6.21
C LYS A 96 18.72 5.39 -5.10
N PHE A 97 19.15 6.60 -4.78
CA PHE A 97 20.13 6.83 -3.72
C PHE A 97 19.54 6.54 -2.33
N VAL A 98 18.36 7.06 -1.97
CA VAL A 98 17.75 6.90 -0.63
C VAL A 98 17.19 5.49 -0.40
N LEU A 99 16.75 4.77 -1.43
CA LEU A 99 16.34 3.36 -1.27
C LEU A 99 17.55 2.41 -1.27
N GLU A 100 18.66 2.76 -1.92
CA GLU A 100 19.94 2.01 -1.83
C GLU A 100 20.74 2.37 -0.56
N GLU A 101 20.58 3.58 -0.03
CA GLU A 101 21.27 4.11 1.15
C GLU A 101 20.40 3.85 2.38
N SER A 102 20.73 2.76 3.08
CA SER A 102 20.19 2.30 4.37
C SER A 102 19.27 3.30 5.10
N PHE A 103 18.00 2.93 5.29
CA PHE A 103 17.08 3.69 6.12
C PHE A 103 17.49 3.62 7.59
N VAL A 104 17.62 4.79 8.23
CA VAL A 104 17.78 4.88 9.68
C VAL A 104 16.41 4.66 10.32
N VAL A 105 16.22 3.51 10.97
CA VAL A 105 15.00 3.16 11.69
C VAL A 105 15.23 3.39 13.19
N ASN A 106 14.36 4.19 13.81
CA ASN A 106 14.37 4.39 15.26
C ASN A 106 13.32 3.47 15.89
N PHE A 107 13.77 2.55 16.74
CA PHE A 107 12.88 1.69 17.54
C PHE A 107 12.68 2.33 18.91
N ALA A 108 11.43 2.62 19.26
CA ALA A 108 11.06 3.10 20.58
C ALA A 108 10.26 2.02 21.31
N LEU A 109 10.53 1.85 22.61
CA LEU A 109 9.80 0.94 23.47
C LEU A 109 8.71 1.71 24.21
N GLU A 110 7.48 1.21 24.16
CA GLU A 110 6.34 1.82 24.85
C GLU A 110 6.49 1.75 26.38
N SER A 111 7.02 0.64 26.88
CA SER A 111 7.31 0.44 28.30
C SER A 111 8.71 -0.14 28.45
N MET A 112 9.57 0.56 29.19
CA MET A 112 10.94 0.11 29.44
C MET A 112 10.90 -1.08 30.40
N PRO A 113 11.52 -2.23 30.06
CA PRO A 113 11.64 -3.34 30.99
C PRO A 113 12.57 -2.98 32.15
N SER A 114 12.38 -3.60 33.32
CA SER A 114 13.36 -3.48 34.40
C SER A 114 14.61 -4.27 34.05
N PHE A 115 15.75 -3.58 34.02
CA PHE A 115 17.06 -4.18 33.75
C PHE A 115 17.78 -4.65 35.02
N GLU A 116 17.13 -4.56 36.18
CA GLU A 116 17.61 -5.15 37.44
C GLU A 116 17.80 -6.67 37.29
N ASP A 117 16.86 -7.32 36.60
CA ASP A 117 16.92 -8.77 36.37
C ASP A 117 17.88 -9.09 35.20
N PRO A 118 18.95 -9.87 35.44
CA PRO A 118 19.84 -10.33 34.37
C PRO A 118 19.11 -11.11 33.26
N ALA A 119 18.05 -11.86 33.58
CA ALA A 119 17.30 -12.62 32.58
C ALA A 119 16.55 -11.69 31.60
N VAL A 120 16.12 -10.53 32.06
CA VAL A 120 15.45 -9.52 31.21
C VAL A 120 16.47 -8.82 30.32
N ARG A 121 17.66 -8.52 30.85
CA ARG A 121 18.80 -8.00 30.07
C ARG A 121 19.20 -8.96 28.95
N GLU A 122 19.31 -10.25 29.24
CA GLU A 122 19.68 -11.27 28.26
C GLU A 122 18.64 -11.38 27.13
N ARG A 123 17.34 -11.40 27.48
CA ARG A 123 16.25 -11.41 26.49
C ARG A 123 16.24 -10.17 25.61
N PHE A 124 16.50 -9.01 26.21
CA PHE A 124 16.62 -7.76 25.47
C PHE A 124 17.81 -7.80 24.49
N ALA A 125 18.97 -8.30 24.94
CA ALA A 125 20.14 -8.48 24.09
C ALA A 125 19.88 -9.46 22.92
N MET A 126 19.16 -10.57 23.15
CA MET A 126 18.75 -11.48 22.08
C MET A 126 17.85 -10.80 21.05
N MET A 127 16.86 -10.02 21.50
CA MET A 127 15.98 -9.28 20.59
C MET A 127 16.76 -8.29 19.71
N ILE A 128 17.72 -7.58 20.29
CA ILE A 128 18.59 -6.66 19.54
C ILE A 128 19.48 -7.44 18.56
N HIS A 129 20.05 -8.56 18.98
CA HIS A 129 20.84 -9.42 18.11
C HIS A 129 20.03 -9.92 16.91
N ASP A 130 18.77 -10.31 17.10
CA ASP A 130 17.90 -10.75 16.01
C ASP A 130 17.56 -9.60 15.05
N LEU A 131 17.38 -8.38 15.56
CA LEU A 131 17.18 -7.18 14.76
C LEU A 131 18.43 -6.82 13.94
N GLU A 132 19.61 -6.90 14.55
CA GLU A 132 20.90 -6.61 13.89
C GLU A 132 21.21 -7.60 12.76
N ASN A 133 20.70 -8.83 12.86
CA ASN A 133 20.97 -9.93 11.92
C ASN A 133 19.80 -10.25 10.97
N ILE A 134 18.84 -9.33 10.80
CA ILE A 134 17.78 -9.50 9.80
C ILE A 134 18.43 -9.60 8.39
N PRO A 135 18.20 -10.69 7.64
CA PRO A 135 18.78 -10.85 6.31
C PRO A 135 18.38 -9.68 5.40
N LEU A 136 19.33 -9.16 4.63
CA LEU A 136 19.17 -8.06 3.65
C LEU A 136 18.96 -6.65 4.23
N PHE A 137 18.63 -6.52 5.53
CA PHE A 137 18.32 -5.23 6.15
C PHE A 137 19.22 -4.88 7.35
N GLY A 138 19.83 -5.89 7.98
CA GLY A 138 20.74 -5.71 9.10
C GLY A 138 22.15 -5.33 8.66
N MET A 139 22.72 -4.30 9.29
CA MET A 139 24.13 -3.91 9.16
C MET A 139 24.99 -4.50 10.30
N GLY A 140 24.42 -5.43 11.08
CA GLY A 140 25.03 -6.01 12.26
C GLY A 140 25.21 -5.01 13.40
N GLU A 141 26.00 -5.40 14.40
CA GLU A 141 26.27 -4.59 15.60
C GLU A 141 26.82 -3.19 15.30
N LYS A 142 27.58 -3.02 14.21
CA LYS A 142 28.16 -1.71 13.84
C LYS A 142 27.13 -0.71 13.32
N GLY A 143 25.94 -1.17 12.93
CA GLY A 143 24.88 -0.32 12.40
C GLY A 143 23.85 0.14 13.43
N THR A 144 23.99 -0.28 14.69
CA THR A 144 22.98 -0.04 15.74
C THR A 144 23.60 0.77 16.88
N THR A 145 22.99 1.91 17.18
CA THR A 145 23.34 2.73 18.35
C THR A 145 22.36 2.44 19.47
N LEU A 146 22.85 1.88 20.58
CA LEU A 146 22.02 1.46 21.70
C LEU A 146 22.65 1.88 23.05
N TRP A 147 21.85 2.58 23.85
CA TRP A 147 22.30 3.13 25.14
C TRP A 147 22.72 2.05 26.14
N THR A 148 22.12 0.85 26.11
CA THR A 148 22.49 -0.24 27.04
C THR A 148 23.90 -0.75 26.77
N LYS A 149 24.34 -0.80 25.51
CA LYS A 149 25.71 -1.18 25.13
C LYS A 149 26.72 -0.11 25.57
N GLU A 150 26.39 1.16 25.37
CA GLU A 150 27.21 2.28 25.83
C GLU A 150 27.31 2.31 27.37
N TYR A 151 26.21 2.00 28.06
CA TYR A 151 26.15 1.95 29.51
C TYR A 151 26.95 0.77 30.08
N GLU A 152 26.85 -0.41 29.47
CA GLU A 152 27.62 -1.59 29.87
C GLU A 152 29.13 -1.37 29.67
N LEU A 153 29.53 -0.72 28.57
CA LEU A 153 30.91 -0.29 28.36
C LEU A 153 31.36 0.70 29.45
N ALA A 154 30.52 1.66 29.82
CA ALA A 154 30.81 2.62 30.87
C ALA A 154 30.95 1.96 32.25
N ILE A 155 30.05 1.02 32.60
CA ILE A 155 30.13 0.23 33.83
C ILE A 155 31.41 -0.60 33.87
N SER A 156 31.79 -1.25 32.76
CA SER A 156 33.02 -2.04 32.67
C SER A 156 34.28 -1.20 32.98
N PHE A 157 34.20 0.11 32.74
CA PHE A 157 35.25 1.07 33.08
C PHE A 157 35.18 1.56 34.54
N TRP A 158 33.99 1.63 35.14
CA TRP A 158 33.78 2.12 36.52
C TRP A 158 33.96 1.05 37.60
N GLY A 159 33.82 -0.23 37.26
CA GLY A 159 33.93 -1.37 38.18
C GLY A 159 32.60 -2.06 38.44
N GLU A 160 32.65 -3.31 38.89
CA GLU A 160 31.49 -4.15 39.18
C GLU A 160 30.88 -3.80 40.56
N ASP A 161 30.20 -2.65 40.66
CA ASP A 161 29.25 -2.44 41.75
C ASP A 161 27.91 -3.11 41.37
N ASP A 162 27.47 -4.06 42.20
CA ASP A 162 26.27 -4.88 41.96
C ASP A 162 24.95 -4.07 41.86
N GLY A 163 24.98 -2.78 42.21
CA GLY A 163 23.84 -1.85 42.20
C GLY A 163 23.59 -1.12 40.89
N LEU A 164 24.52 -1.13 39.93
CA LEU A 164 24.53 -0.15 38.83
C LEU A 164 23.32 -0.21 37.88
N TRP A 165 22.62 -1.35 37.84
CA TRP A 165 21.41 -1.54 37.03
C TRP A 165 20.10 -1.21 37.76
N GLN A 166 20.18 -0.82 39.03
CA GLN A 166 19.02 -0.36 39.79
C GLN A 166 18.46 0.94 39.19
N PRO A 167 17.14 1.13 39.12
CA PRO A 167 16.53 2.29 38.46
C PRO A 167 17.03 3.64 39.00
N GLU A 168 17.30 3.70 40.30
CA GLU A 168 17.77 4.90 40.99
C GLU A 168 19.22 5.24 40.61
N GLU A 169 20.10 4.24 40.58
CA GLU A 169 21.50 4.39 40.19
C GLU A 169 21.65 4.61 38.68
N LEU A 170 20.87 3.89 37.88
CA LEU A 170 20.86 4.03 36.42
C LEU A 170 20.45 5.44 36.00
N LEU A 171 19.40 6.01 36.62
CA LEU A 171 18.96 7.37 36.34
C LEU A 171 19.97 8.43 36.82
N LYS A 172 20.62 8.20 37.97
CA LYS A 172 21.66 9.07 38.51
C LYS A 172 22.90 9.08 37.61
N ASN A 173 23.41 7.89 37.29
CA ASN A 173 24.57 7.70 36.42
C ASN A 173 24.29 8.28 35.02
N TYR A 174 23.11 8.04 34.46
CA TYR A 174 22.75 8.63 33.16
C TYR A 174 22.81 10.17 33.19
N LYS A 175 22.29 10.81 34.25
CA LYS A 175 22.28 12.28 34.40
C LYS A 175 23.66 12.87 34.65
N GLU A 176 24.49 12.21 35.45
CA GLU A 176 25.82 12.68 35.82
C GLU A 176 26.82 12.59 34.67
N TYR A 177 26.69 11.59 33.80
CA TYR A 177 27.63 11.35 32.69
C TYR A 177 27.25 12.02 31.37
N GLY A 178 26.16 12.79 31.33
CA GLY A 178 25.83 13.64 30.18
C GLY A 178 25.59 12.85 28.88
N LEU A 179 25.08 11.62 28.98
CA LEU A 179 24.56 10.90 27.81
C LEU A 179 23.48 11.77 27.16
N ASP A 180 23.62 11.96 25.85
CA ASP A 180 22.98 13.04 25.10
C ASP A 180 21.48 13.16 25.41
N ARG A 181 21.00 14.37 25.73
CA ARG A 181 19.62 14.61 26.17
C ARG A 181 18.57 14.24 25.10
N LYS A 182 19.00 14.08 23.85
CA LYS A 182 18.15 13.60 22.75
C LYS A 182 17.63 12.17 22.94
N PHE A 183 18.21 11.41 23.87
CA PHE A 183 17.85 10.02 24.11
C PHE A 183 16.83 9.85 25.26
N ILE A 184 16.54 10.86 26.08
CA ILE A 184 15.56 10.79 27.18
C ILE A 184 14.64 12.00 27.20
N THR A 185 13.33 11.79 27.10
CA THR A 185 12.31 12.83 27.31
C THR A 185 11.37 12.46 28.45
N THR A 186 11.68 12.89 29.68
CA THR A 186 10.78 12.65 30.81
C THR A 186 9.55 13.55 30.69
N THR A 187 8.42 13.04 30.19
CA THR A 187 7.13 13.74 30.33
C THR A 187 6.49 13.33 31.65
N TYR A 188 6.29 14.29 32.54
CA TYR A 188 5.64 14.05 33.83
C TYR A 188 4.12 13.94 33.59
N VAL A 189 3.63 12.72 33.34
CA VAL A 189 2.19 12.46 33.31
C VAL A 189 1.78 11.99 34.72
N PRO A 190 0.97 12.77 35.46
CA PRO A 190 0.56 12.38 36.80
C PRO A 190 -0.56 11.33 36.70
N LEU A 191 -0.18 10.09 36.40
CA LEU A 191 -1.04 8.93 36.59
C LEU A 191 -0.56 8.19 37.84
N ARG A 192 -1.23 8.51 38.95
CA ARG A 192 -1.49 7.65 40.11
C ARG A 192 -0.51 6.46 40.25
N GLY A 193 0.68 6.73 40.78
CA GLY A 193 1.51 5.71 41.43
C GLY A 193 2.57 4.98 40.59
N SER A 194 2.92 5.44 39.39
CA SER A 194 4.09 4.88 38.68
C SER A 194 4.83 5.96 37.88
N SER A 195 6.10 6.17 38.25
CA SER A 195 7.02 7.03 37.50
C SER A 195 7.44 6.31 36.23
N ILE A 196 6.74 6.54 35.12
CA ILE A 196 7.11 5.99 33.81
C ILE A 196 8.05 6.99 33.15
N ALA A 197 9.33 6.65 33.05
CA ALA A 197 10.26 7.33 32.17
C ALA A 197 9.96 6.87 30.73
N GLN A 198 9.28 7.72 29.96
CA GLN A 198 9.12 7.52 28.51
C GLN A 198 10.37 8.03 27.78
N PHE A 199 10.85 7.29 26.80
CA PHE A 199 12.02 7.63 25.99
C PHE A 199 11.52 7.84 24.55
N LEU A 200 11.52 9.09 24.07
CA LEU A 200 11.21 9.44 22.69
C LEU A 200 12.51 9.81 21.97
N PHE A 201 12.75 9.20 20.82
CA PHE A 201 13.91 9.49 19.98
C PHE A 201 13.46 10.24 18.73
N SER A 202 13.96 11.47 18.56
CA SER A 202 13.92 12.21 17.28
C SER A 202 15.35 12.37 16.80
N GLY A 203 15.61 11.95 15.56
CA GLY A 203 16.70 12.49 14.74
C GLY A 203 16.31 13.85 14.20
#